data_AF-A0A2P6JQV0-F1
#
_entry.id   AF-A0A2P6JQV0-F1
#
_cell.length_a   1.000
_cell.length_b   1.000
_cell.length_c   1.000
_cell.angle_alpha   90.00
_cell.angle_beta   90.00
_cell.angle_gamma   90.00
#
_symmetry.space_group_name_H-M   'P 1'
#
loop_
_entity.id
_entity.type
_entity.pdbx_description
1 polymer ?
#
loop_
_entity_poly.entity_id
_entity_poly.type
_entity_poly.pdbx_seq_one_letter_code
_entity_poly.pdbx_strand_id
1 'polypeptide(L)'
;MKISELRERVRTAREDESNDEDLRNWLEGKLPQLHRTIRTRDDAATTLFNFIQAYVERVPDMLEAAQSVANHAKLRPQLIPVLKVAEEFFLRPPEITETQSGLLLLLDEAYLAHRLVEEVNDRYVAHGGESLIPMNNTRANLIVHELLGEEYANQLDAAVYEAVAGLLPEEIFQSPAFLAYKDGVGEQDRHEVWRRWPNMAEELGVGLTWRDNL
;
A
#
# COMPACT_ATOMS: atom_id res chain seq x y z
N MET A 1 -5.99 11.66 -11.17
CA MET A 1 -6.51 10.35 -10.76
C MET A 1 -7.95 10.52 -10.29
N LYS A 2 -8.70 9.43 -10.16
CA LYS A 2 -10.12 9.38 -9.76
C LYS A 2 -10.27 9.28 -8.24
N ILE A 3 -9.58 10.17 -7.50
CA ILE A 3 -9.49 10.08 -6.03
C ILE A 3 -10.86 10.06 -5.36
N SER A 4 -11.81 10.88 -5.84
CA SER A 4 -13.16 10.89 -5.29
C SER A 4 -13.91 9.57 -5.48
N GLU A 5 -13.69 8.86 -6.59
CA GLU A 5 -14.28 7.52 -6.82
C GLU A 5 -13.66 6.49 -5.85
N LEU A 6 -12.35 6.55 -5.60
CA LEU A 6 -11.69 5.69 -4.62
C LEU A 6 -12.23 5.92 -3.20
N ARG A 7 -12.35 7.19 -2.78
CA ARG A 7 -12.91 7.58 -1.47
C ARG A 7 -14.35 7.11 -1.32
N GLU A 8 -15.16 7.27 -2.37
CA GLU A 8 -16.54 6.83 -2.36
C GLU A 8 -16.65 5.30 -2.23
N ARG A 9 -15.83 4.55 -2.96
CA ARG A 9 -15.79 3.08 -2.87
C ARG A 9 -15.47 2.61 -1.44
N VAL A 10 -14.44 3.20 -0.81
CA VAL A 10 -14.10 2.92 0.59
C VAL A 10 -15.28 3.24 1.50
N ARG A 11 -15.89 4.42 1.34
CA ARG A 11 -17.03 4.87 2.16
C ARG A 11 -18.21 3.90 2.05
N THR A 12 -18.59 3.50 0.84
CA THR A 12 -19.69 2.54 0.62
C THR A 12 -19.43 1.20 1.30
N ALA A 13 -18.20 0.67 1.20
CA ALA A 13 -17.87 -0.59 1.85
C ALA A 13 -17.86 -0.50 3.39
N ARG A 14 -17.55 0.67 3.95
CA ARG A 14 -17.60 0.89 5.41
C ARG A 14 -19.01 1.08 5.97
N GLU A 15 -19.91 1.64 5.17
CA GLU A 15 -21.30 1.88 5.57
C GLU A 15 -22.15 0.60 5.54
N ASP A 16 -21.63 -0.48 4.95
CA ASP A 16 -22.29 -1.78 4.90
C ASP A 16 -21.90 -2.65 6.10
N GLU A 17 -22.81 -2.73 7.08
CA GLU A 17 -22.62 -3.50 8.32
C GLU A 17 -22.35 -5.00 8.08
N SER A 18 -22.77 -5.56 6.94
CA SER A 18 -22.48 -6.97 6.61
C SER A 18 -21.00 -7.22 6.39
N ASN A 19 -20.28 -6.23 5.86
CA ASN A 19 -18.83 -6.31 5.66
C ASN A 19 -18.06 -6.38 6.97
N ASP A 20 -18.56 -5.73 8.01
CA ASP A 20 -17.96 -5.74 9.34
C ASP A 20 -18.08 -7.13 9.99
N GLU A 21 -19.22 -7.78 9.84
CA GLU A 21 -19.45 -9.14 10.34
C GLU A 21 -18.60 -10.17 9.58
N ASP A 22 -18.59 -10.08 8.24
CA ASP A 22 -17.79 -10.95 7.38
C ASP A 22 -16.29 -10.84 7.70
N LEU A 23 -15.77 -9.61 7.88
CA LEU A 23 -14.37 -9.40 8.23
C LEU A 23 -14.03 -9.99 9.60
N ARG A 24 -14.91 -9.84 10.60
CA ARG A 24 -14.70 -10.43 11.93
C ARG A 24 -14.66 -11.96 11.86
N ASN A 25 -15.63 -12.57 11.17
CA ASN A 25 -15.68 -14.02 10.99
C ASN A 25 -14.44 -14.55 10.25
N TRP A 26 -13.97 -13.84 9.22
CA TRP A 26 -12.74 -14.18 8.51
C TRP A 26 -11.50 -14.08 9.41
N LEU A 27 -11.39 -13.02 10.21
CA LEU A 27 -10.29 -12.84 11.16
C LEU A 27 -10.25 -13.94 12.22
N GLU A 28 -11.40 -14.37 12.74
CA GLU A 28 -11.47 -15.48 13.70
C GLU A 28 -10.86 -16.78 13.15
N GLY A 29 -11.04 -17.05 11.85
CA GLY A 29 -10.43 -18.20 11.17
C GLY A 29 -8.92 -18.03 10.91
N LYS A 30 -8.45 -16.79 10.72
CA LYS A 30 -7.04 -16.48 10.44
C LYS A 30 -6.17 -16.38 11.68
N LEU A 31 -6.72 -15.89 12.80
CA LEU A 31 -5.99 -15.66 14.05
C LEU A 31 -5.18 -16.87 14.56
N PRO A 32 -5.70 -18.12 14.57
CA PRO A 32 -4.94 -19.28 15.02
C PRO A 32 -3.73 -19.63 14.15
N GLN A 33 -3.72 -19.16 12.90
CA GLN A 33 -2.69 -19.46 11.89
C GLN A 33 -1.66 -18.34 11.77
N LEU A 34 -1.92 -17.18 12.36
CA LEU A 34 -1.09 -15.99 12.24
C LEU A 34 0.32 -16.26 12.79
N HIS A 35 1.35 -15.90 12.02
CA HIS A 35 2.71 -16.07 12.49
C HIS A 35 2.97 -15.29 13.80
N ARG A 36 3.58 -15.96 14.78
CA ARG A 36 3.94 -15.48 16.14
C ARG A 36 4.72 -14.16 16.23
N THR A 37 5.24 -13.66 15.12
CA THR A 37 5.95 -12.37 15.03
C THR A 37 4.98 -11.20 14.99
N ILE A 38 3.76 -11.41 14.51
CA ILE A 38 2.70 -10.42 14.53
C ILE A 38 2.14 -10.40 15.95
N ARG A 39 2.38 -9.30 16.66
CA ARG A 39 1.80 -9.08 17.97
C ARG A 39 0.77 -7.98 17.90
N THR A 40 -0.39 -8.27 18.45
CA THR A 40 -1.45 -7.30 18.70
C THR A 40 -1.39 -6.88 20.17
N ARG A 41 -2.05 -5.77 20.50
CA ARG A 41 -2.43 -5.49 21.90
C ARG A 41 -3.55 -6.45 22.32
N ASP A 42 -4.00 -6.35 23.57
CA ASP A 42 -5.16 -7.10 24.08
C ASP A 42 -6.32 -7.03 23.07
N ASP A 43 -7.02 -8.15 22.86
CA ASP A 43 -8.00 -8.36 21.79
C ASP A 43 -7.44 -8.24 20.36
N ALA A 44 -6.84 -9.34 19.90
CA ALA A 44 -6.21 -9.45 18.58
C ALA A 44 -7.19 -9.26 17.43
N ALA A 45 -8.43 -9.75 17.56
CA ALA A 45 -9.45 -9.65 16.52
C ALA A 45 -9.83 -8.18 16.28
N THR A 46 -10.17 -7.45 17.34
CA THR A 46 -10.51 -6.03 17.24
C THR A 46 -9.32 -5.19 16.74
N THR A 47 -8.11 -5.51 17.19
CA THR A 47 -6.89 -4.83 16.74
C THR A 47 -6.67 -5.00 15.23
N LEU A 48 -6.74 -6.22 14.72
CA LEU A 48 -6.54 -6.51 13.29
C LEU A 48 -7.70 -5.99 12.42
N PHE A 49 -8.92 -6.02 12.95
CA PHE A 49 -10.09 -5.44 12.29
C PHE A 49 -9.89 -3.93 12.04
N ASN A 50 -9.54 -3.18 13.08
CA ASN A 50 -9.27 -1.74 12.98
C ASN A 50 -8.07 -1.45 12.06
N PHE A 51 -7.06 -2.32 12.09
CA PHE A 51 -5.91 -2.23 11.20
C PHE A 51 -6.30 -2.38 9.73
N ILE A 52 -7.09 -3.40 9.37
CA ILE A 52 -7.54 -3.65 8.00
C ILE A 52 -8.39 -2.48 7.49
N GLN A 53 -9.32 -1.97 8.31
CA GLN A 53 -10.12 -0.80 7.95
C GLN A 53 -9.23 0.41 7.63
N ALA A 54 -8.30 0.74 8.52
CA ALA A 54 -7.39 1.86 8.32
C ALA A 54 -6.42 1.67 7.14
N TYR A 55 -6.02 0.42 6.86
CA TYR A 55 -5.19 0.07 5.71
C TYR A 55 -5.92 0.35 4.39
N VAL A 56 -7.15 -0.15 4.25
CA VAL A 56 -8.01 0.10 3.09
C VAL A 56 -8.31 1.59 2.93
N GLU A 57 -8.64 2.27 4.03
CA GLU A 57 -8.97 3.70 4.04
C GLU A 57 -7.82 4.61 3.58
N ARG A 58 -6.57 4.17 3.71
CA ARG A 58 -5.43 5.00 3.35
C ARG A 58 -5.17 5.05 1.86
N VAL A 59 -5.65 4.09 1.08
CA VAL A 59 -5.33 3.98 -0.35
C VAL A 59 -5.61 5.28 -1.13
N PRO A 60 -6.78 5.94 -1.01
CA PRO A 60 -7.05 7.17 -1.75
C PRO A 60 -6.08 8.30 -1.40
N ASP A 61 -5.76 8.46 -0.12
CA ASP A 61 -4.86 9.51 0.36
C ASP A 61 -3.41 9.23 -0.08
N MET A 62 -2.96 7.98 0.02
CA MET A 62 -1.66 7.56 -0.49
C MET A 62 -1.52 7.87 -1.98
N LEU A 63 -2.52 7.52 -2.78
CA LEU A 63 -2.51 7.76 -4.21
C LEU A 63 -2.56 9.26 -4.55
N GLU A 64 -3.33 10.06 -3.81
CA GLU A 64 -3.34 11.53 -3.96
C GLU A 64 -1.97 12.14 -3.62
N ALA A 65 -1.32 11.67 -2.56
CA ALA A 65 0.02 12.11 -2.19
C ALA A 65 1.08 11.70 -3.23
N ALA A 66 1.03 10.47 -3.72
CA ALA A 66 1.88 9.99 -4.80
C ALA A 66 1.74 10.87 -6.06
N GLN A 67 0.50 11.23 -6.40
CA GLN A 67 0.22 12.12 -7.53
C GLN A 67 0.81 13.51 -7.31
N SER A 68 0.71 14.03 -6.08
CA SER A 68 1.31 15.31 -5.70
C SER A 68 2.83 15.28 -5.84
N VAL A 69 3.50 14.24 -5.33
CA VAL A 69 4.94 14.06 -5.48
C VAL A 69 5.35 14.03 -6.95
N ALA A 70 4.65 13.25 -7.78
CA ALA A 70 4.92 13.18 -9.22
C ALA A 70 4.85 14.55 -9.90
N ASN A 71 3.92 15.41 -9.48
CA ASN A 71 3.79 16.76 -10.00
C ASN A 71 4.95 17.66 -9.55
N HIS A 72 5.29 17.66 -8.27
CA HIS A 72 6.35 18.52 -7.71
C HIS A 72 7.74 18.11 -8.21
N ALA A 73 8.02 16.81 -8.25
CA ALA A 73 9.30 16.27 -8.72
C ALA A 73 9.46 16.31 -10.26
N LYS A 74 8.45 16.79 -11.00
CA LYS A 74 8.41 16.77 -12.48
C LYS A 74 8.58 15.36 -13.09
N LEU A 75 8.22 14.33 -12.33
CA LEU A 75 8.26 12.91 -12.73
C LEU A 75 6.90 12.40 -13.22
N ARG A 76 5.98 13.30 -13.57
CA ARG A 76 4.62 12.94 -14.01
C ARG A 76 4.61 11.90 -15.14
N PRO A 77 5.42 12.03 -16.22
CA PRO A 77 5.40 11.05 -17.31
C PRO A 77 5.77 9.63 -16.87
N GLN A 78 6.60 9.51 -15.83
CA GLN A 78 7.09 8.23 -15.30
C GLN A 78 6.12 7.64 -14.27
N LEU A 79 5.65 8.46 -13.33
CA LEU A 79 4.90 7.97 -12.17
C LEU A 79 3.40 7.86 -12.43
N ILE A 80 2.80 8.76 -13.21
CA ILE A 80 1.33 8.75 -13.43
C ILE A 80 0.83 7.44 -14.07
N PRO A 81 1.50 6.84 -15.08
CA PRO A 81 1.07 5.55 -15.63
C PRO A 81 1.00 4.45 -14.56
N VAL A 82 1.97 4.40 -13.66
CA VAL A 82 2.02 3.38 -12.60
C VAL A 82 0.96 3.62 -11.54
N LEU A 83 0.79 4.87 -11.10
CA LEU A 83 -0.28 5.24 -10.16
C LEU A 83 -1.67 4.99 -10.74
N LYS A 84 -1.81 5.05 -12.07
CA LYS A 84 -3.04 4.66 -12.77
C LYS A 84 -3.32 3.17 -12.73
N VAL A 85 -2.29 2.32 -12.68
CA VAL A 85 -2.50 0.89 -12.44
C VAL A 85 -2.95 0.62 -11.01
N ALA A 86 -2.36 1.28 -10.01
CA ALA A 86 -2.84 1.16 -8.63
C ALA A 86 -4.29 1.65 -8.47
N GLU A 87 -4.64 2.75 -9.15
CA GLU A 87 -6.03 3.23 -9.25
C GLU A 87 -6.93 2.17 -9.89
N GLU A 88 -6.52 1.54 -11.00
CA GLU A 88 -7.32 0.55 -11.69
C GLU A 88 -7.46 -0.75 -10.88
N PHE A 89 -6.40 -1.25 -10.24
CA PHE A 89 -6.50 -2.38 -9.31
C PHE A 89 -7.53 -2.12 -8.22
N PHE A 90 -7.58 -0.90 -7.69
CA PHE A 90 -8.52 -0.54 -6.64
C PHE A 90 -9.94 -0.24 -7.14
N LEU A 91 -10.15 0.09 -8.42
CA LEU A 91 -11.48 0.34 -8.99
C LEU A 91 -12.05 -0.87 -9.72
N ARG A 92 -11.19 -1.73 -10.25
CA ARG A 92 -11.49 -2.89 -11.08
C ARG A 92 -10.46 -3.98 -10.77
N PRO A 93 -10.67 -4.76 -9.70
CA PRO A 93 -9.73 -5.80 -9.32
C PRO A 93 -9.56 -6.81 -10.48
N PRO A 94 -8.35 -7.37 -10.67
CA PRO A 94 -8.14 -8.44 -11.64
C PRO A 94 -8.92 -9.69 -11.24
N GLU A 95 -9.31 -10.53 -12.22
CA GLU A 95 -10.10 -11.76 -12.00
C GLU A 95 -9.42 -12.79 -11.07
N ILE A 96 -8.16 -12.58 -10.71
CA ILE A 96 -7.40 -13.38 -9.75
C ILE A 96 -7.97 -13.26 -8.32
N THR A 97 -8.74 -12.21 -8.02
CA THR A 97 -9.43 -12.07 -6.73
C THR A 97 -10.67 -12.96 -6.68
N GLU A 98 -10.49 -14.25 -6.38
CA GLU A 98 -11.62 -15.17 -6.24
C GLU A 98 -12.32 -15.03 -4.87
N THR A 99 -13.66 -15.08 -4.90
CA THR A 99 -14.59 -15.37 -3.78
C THR A 99 -14.82 -14.34 -2.67
N GLN A 100 -14.10 -13.22 -2.60
CA GLN A 100 -14.34 -12.23 -1.54
C GLN A 100 -15.37 -11.16 -1.93
N SER A 101 -16.16 -10.70 -0.95
CA SER A 101 -17.08 -9.56 -1.07
C SER A 101 -16.73 -8.46 -0.08
N GLY A 102 -17.19 -7.24 -0.35
CA GLY A 102 -17.15 -6.18 0.65
C GLY A 102 -15.74 -5.72 1.02
N LEU A 103 -15.50 -5.57 2.32
CA LEU A 103 -14.22 -5.09 2.86
C LEU A 103 -13.07 -6.11 2.66
N LEU A 104 -13.37 -7.40 2.55
CA LEU A 104 -12.38 -8.43 2.24
C LEU A 104 -11.88 -8.32 0.80
N LEU A 105 -12.77 -8.03 -0.16
CA LEU A 105 -12.36 -7.70 -1.52
C LEU A 105 -11.49 -6.43 -1.57
N LEU A 106 -11.88 -5.41 -0.80
CA LEU A 106 -11.09 -4.17 -0.71
C LEU A 106 -9.71 -4.38 -0.07
N LEU A 107 -9.51 -5.41 0.75
CA LEU A 107 -8.21 -5.72 1.35
C LEU A 107 -7.20 -6.15 0.28
N ASP A 108 -7.60 -7.03 -0.63
CA ASP A 108 -6.77 -7.47 -1.76
C ASP A 108 -6.38 -6.29 -2.66
N GLU A 109 -7.36 -5.46 -2.98
CA GLU A 109 -7.20 -4.25 -3.78
C GLU A 109 -6.29 -3.22 -3.12
N ALA A 110 -6.48 -3.00 -1.82
CA ALA A 110 -5.62 -2.13 -1.03
C ALA A 110 -4.20 -2.67 -1.01
N TYR A 111 -4.03 -3.98 -0.84
CA TYR A 111 -2.73 -4.63 -0.86
C TYR A 111 -2.00 -4.40 -2.18
N LEU A 112 -2.67 -4.63 -3.32
CA LEU A 112 -2.12 -4.35 -4.64
C LEU A 112 -1.69 -2.88 -4.81
N ALA A 113 -2.52 -1.93 -4.38
CA ALA A 113 -2.21 -0.51 -4.48
C ALA A 113 -1.00 -0.11 -3.60
N HIS A 114 -0.98 -0.56 -2.34
CA HIS A 114 0.11 -0.30 -1.41
C HIS A 114 1.43 -0.94 -1.86
N ARG A 115 1.38 -2.18 -2.34
CA ARG A 115 2.57 -2.91 -2.80
C ARG A 115 3.12 -2.33 -4.09
N LEU A 116 2.27 -1.89 -5.01
CA LEU A 116 2.70 -1.21 -6.23
C LEU A 116 3.43 0.11 -5.91
N VAL A 117 2.89 0.90 -4.98
CA VAL A 117 3.54 2.14 -4.54
C VAL A 117 4.89 1.84 -3.87
N GLU A 118 4.98 0.79 -3.05
CA GLU A 118 6.22 0.34 -2.43
C GLU A 118 7.26 -0.11 -3.47
N GLU A 119 6.87 -0.94 -4.45
CA GLU A 119 7.75 -1.41 -5.52
C GLU A 119 8.31 -0.24 -6.36
N VAL A 120 7.49 0.76 -6.68
CA VAL A 120 7.96 1.98 -7.34
C VAL A 120 9.01 2.69 -6.48
N ASN A 121 8.74 2.82 -5.19
CA ASN A 121 9.65 3.47 -4.27
C ASN A 121 10.99 2.72 -4.17
N ASP A 122 10.95 1.39 -4.04
CA ASP A 122 12.11 0.51 -3.96
C ASP A 122 12.99 0.63 -5.22
N ARG A 123 12.38 0.68 -6.41
CA ARG A 123 13.13 0.88 -7.66
C ARG A 123 13.82 2.24 -7.74
N TYR A 124 13.17 3.31 -7.30
CA TYR A 124 13.79 4.64 -7.27
C TYR A 124 14.97 4.67 -6.29
N VAL A 125 14.81 4.08 -5.11
CA VAL A 125 15.88 3.97 -4.11
C VAL A 125 17.05 3.12 -4.63
N ALA A 126 16.76 2.00 -5.29
CA ALA A 126 17.78 1.12 -5.87
C ALA A 126 18.66 1.83 -6.92
N HIS A 127 18.14 2.85 -7.59
CA HIS A 127 18.87 3.66 -8.58
C HIS A 127 19.48 4.95 -7.97
N GLY A 128 19.59 5.01 -6.64
CA GLY A 128 20.23 6.11 -5.91
C GLY A 128 19.33 7.33 -5.70
N GLY A 129 18.03 7.21 -5.96
CA GLY A 129 17.03 8.19 -5.53
C GLY A 129 16.74 8.08 -4.03
N GLU A 130 16.10 9.11 -3.47
CA GLU A 130 15.47 9.01 -2.15
C GLU A 130 14.08 8.36 -2.27
N SER A 131 13.42 8.13 -1.13
CA SER A 131 12.03 7.67 -1.09
C SER A 131 11.13 8.71 -1.78
N LEU A 132 10.40 8.30 -2.82
CA LEU A 132 9.40 9.13 -3.49
C LEU A 132 8.24 9.44 -2.55
N ILE A 133 7.80 8.44 -1.79
CA ILE A 133 6.72 8.57 -0.81
C ILE A 133 7.28 8.13 0.54
N PRO A 134 7.19 8.95 1.60
CA PRO A 134 7.77 8.65 2.92
C PRO A 134 6.91 7.66 3.73
N MET A 135 6.13 6.80 3.07
CA MET A 135 5.28 5.84 3.75
C MET A 135 6.11 4.61 4.13
N ASN A 136 6.33 4.39 5.42
CA ASN A 136 6.77 3.08 5.90
C ASN A 136 5.56 2.13 5.91
N ASN A 137 5.15 1.71 4.71
CA ASN A 137 4.09 0.70 4.55
C ASN A 137 4.62 -0.72 4.69
N THR A 138 5.94 -0.94 4.66
CA THR A 138 6.54 -2.28 4.63
C THR A 138 6.04 -3.17 5.75
N ARG A 139 5.95 -2.65 6.98
CA ARG A 139 5.39 -3.44 8.10
C ARG A 139 3.91 -3.75 7.90
N ALA A 140 3.11 -2.78 7.46
CA ALA A 140 1.69 -2.97 7.20
C ALA A 140 1.45 -3.98 6.06
N ASN A 141 2.20 -3.84 4.97
CA ASN A 141 2.19 -4.75 3.82
C ASN A 141 2.57 -6.18 4.24
N LEU A 142 3.58 -6.35 5.10
CA LEU A 142 3.95 -7.67 5.62
C LEU A 142 2.85 -8.29 6.50
N ILE A 143 2.17 -7.49 7.32
CA ILE A 143 1.04 -7.98 8.13
C ILE A 143 -0.10 -8.41 7.22
N VAL A 144 -0.45 -7.62 6.20
CA VAL A 144 -1.51 -7.97 5.25
C VAL A 144 -1.10 -9.18 4.40
N HIS A 145 0.15 -9.27 3.94
CA HIS A 145 0.67 -10.43 3.22
C HIS A 145 0.47 -11.73 4.02
N GLU A 146 0.84 -11.72 5.31
CA GLU A 146 0.63 -12.86 6.21
C GLU A 146 -0.87 -13.18 6.38
N LEU A 147 -1.72 -12.16 6.54
CA LEU A 147 -3.18 -12.34 6.70
C LEU A 147 -3.83 -12.95 5.46
N LEU A 148 -3.45 -12.48 4.27
CA LEU A 148 -3.88 -13.03 2.99
C LEU A 148 -3.39 -14.47 2.83
N GLY A 149 -2.17 -14.74 3.30
CA GLY A 149 -1.50 -16.04 3.26
C GLY A 149 -0.49 -16.09 2.12
N GLU A 150 0.62 -16.79 2.38
CA GLU A 150 1.83 -16.75 1.56
C GLU A 150 1.59 -17.02 0.06
N GLU A 151 0.86 -18.09 -0.27
CA GLU A 151 0.63 -18.46 -1.67
C GLU A 151 -0.14 -17.40 -2.45
N TYR A 152 -1.23 -16.88 -1.88
CA TYR A 152 -2.07 -15.89 -2.54
C TYR A 152 -1.41 -14.52 -2.57
N ALA A 153 -0.81 -14.07 -1.46
CA ALA A 153 -0.12 -12.80 -1.41
C ALA A 153 1.06 -12.74 -2.40
N ASN A 154 1.78 -13.86 -2.60
CA ASN A 154 2.84 -13.96 -3.60
C ASN A 154 2.31 -13.83 -5.05
N GLN A 155 1.08 -14.27 -5.34
CA GLN A 155 0.46 -14.06 -6.66
C GLN A 155 0.16 -12.58 -6.90
N LEU A 156 -0.34 -11.89 -5.87
CA LEU A 156 -0.57 -10.44 -5.93
C LEU A 156 0.75 -9.67 -6.09
N ASP A 157 1.80 -10.05 -5.35
CA ASP A 157 3.15 -9.51 -5.51
C ASP A 157 3.68 -9.69 -6.94
N ALA A 158 3.50 -10.87 -7.53
CA ALA A 158 3.93 -11.13 -8.91
C ALA A 158 3.18 -10.25 -9.92
N ALA A 159 1.86 -10.09 -9.77
CA ALA A 159 1.07 -9.21 -10.62
C ALA A 159 1.53 -7.74 -10.54
N VAL A 160 1.87 -7.27 -9.34
CA VAL A 160 2.45 -5.94 -9.13
C VAL A 160 3.80 -5.82 -9.81
N TYR A 161 4.70 -6.79 -9.60
CA TYR A 161 6.04 -6.77 -10.17
C TYR A 161 5.99 -6.71 -11.71
N GLU A 162 5.14 -7.53 -12.34
CA GLU A 162 4.94 -7.53 -13.80
C GLU A 162 4.38 -6.19 -14.29
N ALA A 163 3.37 -5.64 -13.61
CA ALA A 163 2.78 -4.35 -13.98
C ALA A 163 3.81 -3.21 -13.90
N VAL A 164 4.62 -3.17 -12.85
CA VAL A 164 5.65 -2.13 -12.69
C VAL A 164 6.79 -2.35 -13.69
N ALA A 165 7.20 -3.59 -13.97
CA ALA A 165 8.22 -3.89 -14.97
C ALA A 165 7.88 -3.36 -16.37
N GLY A 166 6.60 -3.44 -16.78
CA GLY A 166 6.16 -2.88 -18.06
C GLY A 166 6.09 -1.35 -18.12
N LEU A 167 5.96 -0.68 -16.96
CA LEU A 167 5.69 0.77 -16.88
C LEU A 167 6.87 1.61 -16.38
N LEU A 168 7.78 1.01 -15.62
CA LEU A 168 9.03 1.60 -15.15
C LEU A 168 10.23 0.74 -15.59
N PRO A 169 10.57 0.77 -16.88
CA PRO A 169 11.78 0.11 -17.37
C PRO A 169 13.04 0.87 -16.92
N GLU A 170 14.18 0.18 -16.90
CA GLU A 170 15.42 0.69 -16.29
C GLU A 170 15.93 2.01 -16.90
N GLU A 171 15.63 2.27 -18.18
CA GLU A 171 16.09 3.47 -18.89
C GLU A 171 15.50 4.76 -18.30
N ILE A 172 14.37 4.67 -17.58
CA ILE A 172 13.78 5.81 -16.89
C ILE A 172 14.73 6.39 -15.84
N PHE A 173 15.53 5.55 -15.19
CA PHE A 173 16.50 5.97 -14.17
C PHE A 173 17.76 6.61 -14.75
N GLN A 174 17.88 6.66 -16.09
CA GLN A 174 18.90 7.42 -16.79
C GLN A 174 18.34 8.73 -17.38
N SER A 175 17.03 8.96 -17.24
CA SER A 175 16.37 10.13 -17.82
C SER A 175 16.84 11.43 -17.13
N PRO A 176 16.91 12.55 -17.88
CA PRO A 176 17.24 13.86 -17.29
C PRO A 176 16.31 14.26 -16.14
N ALA A 177 15.05 13.83 -16.17
CA ALA A 177 14.08 14.09 -15.10
C ALA A 177 14.42 13.34 -13.82
N PHE A 178 14.79 12.05 -13.91
CA PHE A 178 15.24 11.29 -12.76
C PHE A 178 16.58 11.79 -12.21
N LEU A 179 17.54 12.12 -13.08
CA LEU A 179 18.81 12.69 -12.65
C LEU A 179 18.62 14.03 -11.93
N ALA A 180 17.75 14.90 -12.44
CA ALA A 180 17.39 16.15 -11.77
C ALA A 180 16.69 15.91 -10.41
N TYR A 181 15.82 14.91 -10.31
CA TYR A 181 15.21 14.49 -9.05
C TYR A 181 16.29 14.03 -8.05
N LYS A 182 17.19 13.16 -8.50
CA LYS A 182 18.32 12.62 -7.71
C LYS A 182 19.28 13.73 -7.25
N ASP A 183 19.53 14.73 -8.09
CA ASP A 183 20.53 15.76 -7.85
C ASP A 183 20.00 16.98 -7.06
N GLY A 184 18.68 17.22 -7.00
CA GLY A 184 18.23 18.51 -6.46
C GLY A 184 16.73 18.79 -6.35
N VAL A 185 15.93 17.89 -5.78
CA VAL A 185 14.75 18.40 -5.05
C VAL A 185 15.24 19.02 -3.76
N GLY A 186 14.95 20.30 -3.50
CA GLY A 186 15.40 20.98 -2.30
C GLY A 186 14.79 20.37 -1.04
N GLU A 187 15.62 20.17 -0.02
CA GLU A 187 15.27 19.62 1.31
C GLU A 187 14.00 20.24 1.92
N GLN A 188 13.73 21.51 1.63
CA GLN A 188 12.59 22.26 2.15
C GLN A 188 11.22 21.86 1.57
N ASP A 189 11.12 21.62 0.25
CA ASP A 189 9.85 21.19 -0.38
C ASP A 189 9.44 19.79 0.09
N ARG A 190 10.45 18.99 0.46
CA ARG A 190 10.27 17.63 0.93
C ARG A 190 9.72 17.58 2.35
N HIS A 191 10.21 18.42 3.27
CA HIS A 191 9.78 18.44 4.67
C HIS A 191 8.29 18.76 4.91
N GLU A 192 7.62 19.49 4.01
CA GLU A 192 6.23 19.87 4.20
C GLU A 192 5.25 18.75 3.77
N VAL A 193 5.56 18.06 2.67
CA VAL A 193 4.83 16.86 2.24
C VAL A 193 5.10 15.70 3.20
N TRP A 194 6.34 15.56 3.68
CA TRP A 194 6.75 14.48 4.59
C TRP A 194 6.21 14.61 6.02
N ARG A 195 6.03 15.83 6.55
CA ARG A 195 5.47 16.04 7.90
C ARG A 195 4.00 15.64 8.04
N ARG A 196 3.26 15.52 6.94
CA ARG A 196 1.85 15.13 6.95
C ARG A 196 1.63 13.62 6.99
N TRP A 197 2.70 12.81 6.92
CA TRP A 197 2.58 11.36 6.74
C TRP A 197 3.19 10.54 7.89
N PRO A 198 2.39 10.22 8.91
CA PRO A 198 2.84 9.37 10.01
C PRO A 198 2.85 7.86 9.65
N ASN A 199 3.56 7.07 10.47
CA ASN A 199 3.75 5.62 10.29
C ASN A 199 2.49 4.84 10.71
N MET A 200 1.74 4.34 9.74
CA MET A 200 0.43 3.71 9.94
C MET A 200 0.43 2.50 10.92
N ALA A 201 1.41 1.60 10.81
CA ALA A 201 1.45 0.40 11.65
C ALA A 201 1.67 0.76 13.13
N GLU A 202 2.54 1.75 13.39
CA GLU A 202 2.82 2.27 14.72
C GLU A 202 1.64 3.10 15.28
N GLU A 203 0.95 3.88 14.44
CA GLU A 203 -0.25 4.63 14.83
C GLU A 203 -1.39 3.73 15.31
N LEU A 204 -1.57 2.58 14.66
CA LEU A 204 -2.63 1.63 14.98
C LEU A 204 -2.19 0.61 16.05
N GLY A 205 -0.91 0.65 16.45
CA GLY A 205 -0.29 -0.21 17.45
C GLY A 205 -0.24 -1.69 17.05
N VAL A 206 -0.06 -1.95 15.75
CA VAL A 206 0.31 -3.28 15.23
C VAL A 206 1.80 -3.25 14.90
N GLY A 207 2.57 -4.09 15.56
CA GLY A 207 4.03 -4.10 15.46
C GLY A 207 4.59 -5.45 15.01
N LEU A 208 5.67 -5.41 14.22
CA LEU A 208 6.54 -6.56 13.99
C LEU A 208 7.67 -6.53 15.01
N THR A 209 7.83 -7.59 15.80
CA THR A 209 9.00 -7.75 16.69
C THR A 209 9.99 -8.71 16.05
N TRP A 210 11.04 -8.18 15.44
CA TRP A 210 12.18 -8.99 15.04
C TRP A 210 12.83 -9.54 16.31
N ARG A 211 13.21 -10.83 16.31
CA ARG A 211 14.04 -11.34 17.40
C ARG A 211 15.36 -10.57 17.35
N ASP A 212 15.57 -9.70 18.33
CA ASP A 212 16.93 -9.31 18.68
C ASP A 212 17.70 -10.61 18.93
N ASN A 213 18.82 -10.75 18.24
CA ASN A 213 19.67 -11.92 18.30
C ASN A 213 20.00 -12.28 19.76
N LEU A 214 19.84 -13.56 20.08
CA LEU A 214 20.52 -14.22 21.19
C LEU A 214 22.03 -14.04 21.09
#